data_AF-A0AAE2BZC8-F1
#
_entry.id   AF-A0AAE2BZC8-F1
#
_cell.length_a   1.000
_cell.length_b   1.000
_cell.length_c   1.000
_cell.angle_alpha   90.00
_cell.angle_beta   90.00
_cell.angle_gamma   90.00
#
_symmetry.space_group_name_H-M   'P 1'
#
loop_
_entity.id
_entity.type
_entity.pdbx_description
1 polymer ?
#
loop_
_entity_poly.entity_id
_entity_poly.type
_entity_poly.pdbx_seq_one_letter_code
_entity_poly.pdbx_strand_id
1 'polypeptide(L)'
;MPIVYPVASKLKKLDLLFALLDTEGHCQLLQRCPNLEFLETRNVIGDRGLEVLAQHCKRMKRLRIERGEDMEDVEGVVSQRGLIALAKGCLELEYLAVYVSDITNASLECLGTYSKNLCDFRLVLLDREERITDLPLDNGVRSLLTGCEKLRRFALYLRPGGLTDVGLGYIGQYSPKVRWMLLGFVGESDEGLLEFSKGCPSLQKLEIRGCCFSERALAAAALQLASLRYLWVQGYRSSGDARDLLTMVRPNWNIELIPAKQHLVEDADRPVVIFEEPAHILAYYSLAGARTDFPDSVKPLDPHTLLNPQVIPF
;
A
#
# COMPACT_ATOMS: atom_id res chain seq x y z
N MET A 1 20.98 20.93 16.33
CA MET A 1 19.66 20.73 17.00
C MET A 1 19.44 21.40 18.37
N PRO A 2 20.35 22.18 19.00
CA PRO A 2 20.05 22.84 20.28
C PRO A 2 18.85 23.79 20.25
N ILE A 3 18.51 24.37 19.09
CA ILE A 3 17.45 25.38 18.96
C ILE A 3 16.03 24.84 19.23
N VAL A 4 15.80 23.53 19.02
CA VAL A 4 14.47 22.92 19.22
C VAL A 4 14.28 22.46 20.66
N TYR A 5 15.37 22.17 21.39
CA TYR A 5 15.31 21.61 22.74
C TYR A 5 14.53 22.47 23.75
N PRO A 6 14.62 23.81 23.76
CA PRO A 6 13.83 24.65 24.67
C PRO A 6 12.31 24.51 24.50
N VAL A 7 11.84 24.07 23.34
CA VAL A 7 10.41 23.92 23.02
C VAL A 7 9.96 22.47 22.85
N ALA A 8 10.89 21.51 22.87
CA ALA A 8 10.64 20.09 22.58
C ALA A 8 9.49 19.49 23.41
N SER A 9 9.42 19.82 24.71
CA SER A 9 8.37 19.32 25.60
C SER A 9 6.96 19.80 25.26
N LYS A 10 6.84 20.88 24.48
CA LYS A 10 5.56 21.45 24.03
C LYS A 10 5.15 20.99 22.63
N LEU A 11 6.05 20.31 21.90
CA LEU A 11 5.78 19.87 20.54
C LEU A 11 4.73 18.76 20.53
N LYS A 12 3.72 18.95 19.67
CA LYS A 12 2.67 17.96 19.38
C LYS A 12 2.77 17.38 17.98
N LYS A 13 3.39 18.12 17.06
CA LYS A 13 3.60 17.72 15.68
C LYS A 13 5.04 18.01 15.30
N LEU A 14 5.63 17.08 14.57
CA LEU A 14 6.99 17.20 14.09
C LEU A 14 7.10 16.58 12.70
N ASP A 15 7.65 17.33 11.76
CA ASP A 15 7.97 16.89 10.41
C ASP A 15 9.48 16.94 10.23
N LEU A 16 10.07 15.77 10.04
CA LEU A 16 11.50 15.54 9.85
C LEU A 16 11.80 14.98 8.46
N LEU A 17 10.86 14.99 7.51
CA LEU A 17 11.04 14.37 6.19
C LEU A 17 12.27 14.92 5.46
N PHE A 18 12.51 16.23 5.58
CA PHE A 18 13.65 16.92 4.96
C PHE A 18 14.75 17.27 5.97
N ALA A 19 14.70 16.70 7.18
CA ALA A 19 15.73 16.93 8.17
C ALA A 19 16.98 16.10 7.84
N LEU A 20 18.15 16.73 7.99
CA LEU A 20 19.45 16.09 7.91
C LEU A 20 19.86 15.57 9.29
N LEU A 21 19.09 14.59 9.78
CA LEU A 21 19.32 13.92 11.06
C LEU A 21 19.55 12.43 10.82
N ASP A 22 20.57 11.90 11.47
CA ASP A 22 20.82 10.48 11.59
C ASP A 22 19.92 9.84 12.67
N THR A 23 20.05 8.54 12.87
CA THR A 23 19.31 7.76 13.90
C THR A 23 19.53 8.33 15.31
N GLU A 24 20.75 8.75 15.64
CA GLU A 24 21.08 9.26 16.97
C GLU A 24 20.44 10.64 17.20
N GLY A 25 20.46 11.53 16.21
CA GLY A 25 19.76 12.81 16.23
C GLY A 25 18.25 12.64 16.41
N HIS A 26 17.64 11.63 15.80
CA HIS A 26 16.25 11.26 16.04
C HIS A 26 16.03 10.85 17.50
N CYS A 27 16.85 9.93 18.01
CA CYS A 27 16.73 9.45 19.39
C CYS A 27 16.81 10.60 20.40
N GLN A 28 17.80 11.49 20.27
CA GLN A 28 17.98 12.62 21.17
C GLN A 28 16.79 13.59 21.14
N LEU A 29 16.22 13.88 19.96
CA LEU A 29 15.06 14.77 19.88
C LEU A 29 13.80 14.13 20.47
N LEU A 30 13.50 12.88 20.09
CA LEU A 30 12.26 12.20 20.46
C LEU A 30 12.16 11.94 21.97
N GLN A 31 13.27 11.67 22.65
CA GLN A 31 13.32 11.57 24.12
C GLN A 31 12.81 12.84 24.83
N ARG A 32 12.91 14.00 24.17
CA ARG A 32 12.55 15.30 24.73
C ARG A 32 11.13 15.76 24.35
N CYS A 33 10.38 14.95 23.60
CA CYS A 33 9.06 15.30 23.05
C CYS A 33 7.91 14.44 23.62
N PRO A 34 7.67 14.40 24.94
CA PRO A 34 6.68 13.49 25.54
C PRO A 34 5.23 13.73 25.12
N ASN A 35 4.93 14.93 24.60
CA ASN A 35 3.59 15.33 24.15
C ASN A 35 3.38 15.16 22.64
N LEU A 36 4.30 14.49 21.93
CA LEU A 36 4.22 14.32 20.50
C LEU A 36 3.05 13.41 20.12
N GLU A 37 2.18 13.92 19.25
CA GLU A 37 0.98 13.23 18.74
C GLU A 37 1.11 12.87 17.25
N PHE A 38 1.94 13.61 16.49
CA PHE A 38 2.14 13.42 15.05
C PHE A 38 3.62 13.49 14.70
N LEU A 39 4.12 12.48 14.00
CA LEU A 39 5.48 12.43 13.49
C LEU A 39 5.49 11.99 12.03
N GLU A 40 6.13 12.78 11.18
CA GLU A 40 6.51 12.39 9.83
C GLU A 40 8.03 12.42 9.72
N THR A 41 8.65 11.34 9.24
CA THR A 41 10.10 11.22 9.12
C THR A 41 10.48 10.21 8.02
N ARG A 42 11.78 10.08 7.73
CA ARG A 42 12.33 9.03 6.87
C ARG A 42 12.72 7.79 7.69
N ASN A 43 12.88 6.65 7.03
CA ASN A 43 13.30 5.38 7.64
C ASN A 43 14.64 5.43 8.40
N VAL A 44 15.46 6.47 8.19
CA VAL A 44 16.65 6.77 9.02
C VAL A 44 16.34 6.87 10.52
N ILE A 45 15.09 7.06 10.94
CA ILE A 45 14.69 6.90 12.35
C ILE A 45 15.11 5.53 12.93
N GLY A 46 15.09 4.48 12.11
CA GLY A 46 15.47 3.13 12.47
C GLY A 46 14.63 2.51 13.59
N ASP A 47 14.92 1.25 13.91
CA ASP A 47 14.34 0.57 15.07
C ASP A 47 14.67 1.28 16.38
N ARG A 48 15.91 1.78 16.53
CA ARG A 48 16.35 2.49 17.75
C ARG A 48 15.49 3.73 18.02
N GLY A 49 15.24 4.53 16.99
CA GLY A 49 14.37 5.70 17.10
C GLY A 49 12.92 5.32 17.39
N LEU A 50 12.42 4.22 16.82
CA LEU A 50 11.09 3.68 17.14
C LEU A 50 10.97 3.18 18.57
N GLU A 51 12.00 2.52 19.12
CA GLU A 51 12.05 2.11 20.52
C GLU A 51 12.02 3.32 21.46
N VAL A 52 12.80 4.35 21.14
CA VAL A 52 12.78 5.63 21.88
C VAL A 52 11.40 6.29 21.80
N LEU A 53 10.80 6.35 20.61
CA LEU A 53 9.46 6.89 20.39
C LEU A 53 8.44 6.14 21.24
N ALA A 54 8.48 4.81 21.19
CA ALA A 54 7.62 3.91 21.95
C ALA A 54 7.74 4.14 23.45
N GLN A 55 8.93 4.45 23.97
CA GLN A 55 9.16 4.70 25.39
C GLN A 55 8.68 6.09 25.85
N HIS A 56 8.89 7.14 25.05
CA HIS A 56 8.74 8.52 25.50
C HIS A 56 7.47 9.22 24.98
N CYS A 57 6.97 8.85 23.80
CA CYS A 57 5.88 9.55 23.10
C CYS A 57 4.56 8.77 23.21
N LYS A 58 3.99 8.67 24.41
CA LYS A 58 2.80 7.84 24.68
C LYS A 58 1.50 8.35 24.04
N ARG A 59 1.48 9.62 23.63
CA ARG A 59 0.34 10.28 22.98
C ARG A 59 0.36 10.19 21.46
N MET A 60 1.25 9.38 20.89
CA MET A 60 1.40 9.24 19.45
C MET A 60 0.11 8.73 18.81
N LYS A 61 -0.42 9.48 17.84
CA LYS A 61 -1.64 9.16 17.09
C LYS A 61 -1.34 8.88 15.62
N ARG A 62 -0.40 9.61 15.02
CA ARG A 62 -0.09 9.46 13.59
C ARG A 62 1.41 9.39 13.37
N LEU A 63 1.85 8.29 12.79
CA LEU A 63 3.24 8.08 12.40
C LEU A 63 3.33 7.79 10.90
N ARG A 64 4.14 8.57 10.18
CA ARG A 64 4.52 8.32 8.79
C ARG A 64 6.04 8.18 8.71
N ILE A 65 6.51 7.07 8.16
CA ILE A 65 7.91 6.80 7.90
C ILE A 65 8.06 6.56 6.41
N GLU A 66 8.60 7.55 5.70
CA GLU A 66 8.89 7.45 4.27
C GLU A 66 10.21 6.72 4.02
N ARG A 67 10.33 6.12 2.83
CA ARG A 67 11.61 5.63 2.34
C ARG A 67 12.58 6.81 2.20
N GLY A 68 13.71 6.77 2.90
CA GLY A 68 14.84 7.66 2.67
C GLY A 68 15.69 7.19 1.49
N GLU A 69 16.66 8.01 1.11
CA GLU A 69 17.71 7.57 0.18
C GLU A 69 18.45 6.37 0.78
N ASP A 70 18.95 5.47 -0.08
CA ASP A 70 19.73 4.31 0.34
C ASP A 70 21.12 4.81 0.81
N MET A 71 21.14 5.51 1.94
CA MET A 71 22.33 6.04 2.59
C MET A 71 23.04 4.93 3.36
N GLU A 72 24.34 5.09 3.53
CA GLU A 72 25.26 4.14 4.19
C GLU A 72 25.02 3.97 5.71
N ASP A 73 24.02 4.64 6.30
CA ASP A 73 23.68 4.52 7.72
C ASP A 73 23.05 3.14 8.01
N VAL A 74 23.90 2.21 8.47
CA VAL A 74 23.55 0.82 8.82
C VAL A 74 22.43 0.73 9.86
N GLU A 75 22.26 1.77 10.70
CA GLU A 75 21.23 1.81 11.75
C GLU A 75 19.87 2.38 11.28
N GLY A 76 19.77 2.93 10.07
CA GLY A 76 18.57 3.53 9.50
C GLY A 76 17.53 2.51 9.00
N VAL A 77 17.46 1.35 9.64
CA VAL A 77 16.60 0.22 9.23
C VAL A 77 15.42 0.09 10.17
N VAL A 78 14.21 0.04 9.60
CA VAL A 78 12.96 -0.24 10.32
C VAL A 78 12.55 -1.68 10.04
N SER A 79 12.36 -2.45 11.09
CA SER A 79 12.03 -3.88 11.05
C SER A 79 10.87 -4.25 12.00
N GLN A 80 10.58 -5.55 12.10
CA GLN A 80 9.72 -6.14 13.11
C GLN A 80 10.04 -5.67 14.54
N ARG A 81 11.30 -5.40 14.87
CA ARG A 81 11.71 -4.97 16.22
C ARG A 81 11.11 -3.60 16.56
N GLY A 82 11.30 -2.61 15.68
CA GLY A 82 10.74 -1.28 15.85
C GLY A 82 9.21 -1.29 15.82
N LEU A 83 8.59 -2.10 14.95
CA LEU A 83 7.13 -2.23 14.92
C LEU A 83 6.54 -2.85 16.19
N ILE A 84 7.16 -3.89 16.75
CA ILE A 84 6.72 -4.50 18.03
C ILE A 84 6.88 -3.51 19.18
N ALA A 85 8.00 -2.78 19.22
CA ALA A 85 8.22 -1.74 20.23
C ALA A 85 7.14 -0.65 20.13
N LEU A 86 6.88 -0.14 18.93
CA LEU A 86 5.85 0.86 18.65
C LEU A 86 4.47 0.37 19.08
N ALA A 87 4.08 -0.84 18.69
CA ALA A 87 2.77 -1.42 19.02
C ALA A 87 2.54 -1.47 20.53
N LYS A 88 3.56 -1.84 21.31
CA LYS A 88 3.49 -1.90 22.78
C LYS A 88 3.57 -0.53 23.45
N GLY A 89 4.25 0.42 22.83
CA GLY A 89 4.56 1.73 23.41
C GLY A 89 3.51 2.81 23.16
N CYS A 90 2.90 2.81 21.96
CA CYS A 90 2.05 3.89 21.44
C CYS A 90 0.61 3.40 21.20
N LEU A 91 -0.14 3.21 22.29
CA LEU A 91 -1.48 2.60 22.26
C LEU A 91 -2.58 3.51 21.69
N GLU A 92 -2.29 4.80 21.52
CA GLU A 92 -3.20 5.80 20.93
C GLU A 92 -3.07 5.90 19.41
N LEU A 93 -2.29 5.03 18.75
CA LEU A 93 -2.10 5.08 17.30
C LEU A 93 -3.41 4.91 16.52
N GLU A 94 -3.68 5.89 15.65
CA GLU A 94 -4.82 5.96 14.74
C GLU A 94 -4.38 5.84 13.27
N TYR A 95 -3.16 6.26 12.94
CA TYR A 95 -2.57 6.22 11.61
C TYR A 95 -1.13 5.71 11.69
N LEU A 96 -0.81 4.69 10.90
CA LEU A 96 0.55 4.20 10.71
C LEU A 96 0.79 3.97 9.21
N ALA A 97 1.76 4.68 8.64
CA ALA A 97 2.28 4.42 7.31
C ALA A 97 3.79 4.23 7.37
N VAL A 98 4.30 3.09 6.91
CA VAL A 98 5.69 2.71 7.11
C VAL A 98 6.26 1.96 5.91
N TYR A 99 7.45 2.37 5.49
CA TYR A 99 8.35 1.56 4.67
C TYR A 99 9.27 0.77 5.60
N VAL A 100 9.22 -0.56 5.51
CA VAL A 100 10.01 -1.49 6.34
C VAL A 100 11.00 -2.27 5.49
N SER A 101 12.14 -2.65 6.07
CA SER A 101 13.12 -3.52 5.39
C SER A 101 12.93 -5.00 5.74
N ASP A 102 12.35 -5.30 6.90
CA ASP A 102 12.05 -6.67 7.34
C ASP A 102 10.77 -6.71 8.18
N ILE A 103 10.09 -7.85 8.19
CA ILE A 103 8.76 -8.02 8.80
C ILE A 103 8.52 -9.48 9.20
N THR A 104 7.65 -9.68 10.19
CA THR A 104 7.22 -11.02 10.62
C THR A 104 5.73 -11.07 10.96
N ASN A 105 5.12 -12.27 10.95
CA ASN A 105 3.75 -12.48 11.42
C ASN A 105 3.58 -11.95 12.85
N ALA A 106 4.55 -12.23 13.73
CA ALA A 106 4.54 -11.81 15.13
C ALA A 106 4.43 -10.28 15.30
N SER A 107 5.04 -9.49 14.40
CA SER A 107 4.94 -8.03 14.46
C SER A 107 3.55 -7.51 14.09
N LEU A 108 2.89 -8.12 13.09
CA LEU A 108 1.51 -7.80 12.69
C LEU A 108 0.50 -8.27 13.75
N GLU A 109 0.72 -9.44 14.35
CA GLU A 109 -0.04 -9.93 15.51
C GLU A 109 0.06 -8.97 16.70
N CYS A 110 1.26 -8.44 16.97
CA CYS A 110 1.48 -7.47 18.02
C CYS A 110 0.71 -6.17 17.76
N LEU A 111 0.75 -5.65 16.53
CA LEU A 111 -0.06 -4.49 16.13
C LEU A 111 -1.55 -4.75 16.29
N GLY A 112 -2.07 -5.90 15.82
CA GLY A 112 -3.46 -6.31 16.01
C GLY A 112 -3.84 -6.42 17.48
N THR A 113 -2.92 -6.85 18.34
CA THR A 113 -3.14 -6.99 19.78
C THR A 113 -3.24 -5.64 20.49
N TYR A 114 -2.34 -4.70 20.21
CA TYR A 114 -2.21 -3.48 21.01
C TYR A 114 -2.78 -2.20 20.35
N SER A 115 -2.75 -2.09 19.02
CA SER A 115 -3.13 -0.86 18.29
C SER A 115 -4.63 -0.79 17.98
N LYS A 116 -5.48 -0.81 19.03
CA LYS A 116 -6.95 -0.90 18.91
C LYS A 116 -7.63 0.33 18.32
N ASN A 117 -6.92 1.46 18.26
CA ASN A 117 -7.44 2.71 17.70
C ASN A 117 -7.13 2.90 16.21
N LEU A 118 -6.40 1.97 15.60
CA LEU A 118 -5.90 2.11 14.25
C LEU A 118 -7.04 2.19 13.22
N CYS A 119 -7.06 3.29 12.47
CA CYS A 119 -8.05 3.61 11.46
C CYS A 119 -7.45 3.57 10.03
N ASP A 120 -6.15 3.80 9.90
CA ASP A 120 -5.41 3.78 8.64
C ASP A 120 -4.06 3.09 8.86
N PHE A 121 -3.84 1.97 8.20
CA PHE A 121 -2.60 1.20 8.26
C PHE A 121 -2.05 1.02 6.86
N ARG A 122 -0.76 1.35 6.67
CA ARG A 122 -0.07 1.22 5.38
C ARG A 122 1.31 0.66 5.61
N LEU A 123 1.63 -0.45 4.97
CA LEU A 123 2.93 -1.07 5.04
C LEU A 123 3.45 -1.33 3.63
N VAL A 124 4.69 -0.92 3.39
CA VAL A 124 5.46 -1.27 2.20
C VAL A 124 6.72 -1.98 2.63
N LEU A 125 6.90 -3.23 2.20
CA LEU A 125 8.13 -3.99 2.39
C LEU A 125 9.09 -3.65 1.26
N LEU A 126 10.28 -3.16 1.60
CA LEU A 126 11.33 -2.80 0.65
C LEU A 126 12.04 -4.04 0.12
N ASP A 127 12.42 -4.03 -1.16
CA ASP A 127 13.19 -5.11 -1.80
C ASP A 127 14.70 -5.09 -1.50
N ARG A 128 15.14 -4.34 -0.47
CA ARG A 128 16.55 -4.20 -0.11
C ARG A 128 17.15 -5.49 0.42
N GLU A 129 16.41 -6.20 1.28
CA GLU A 129 16.89 -7.43 1.89
C GLU A 129 16.63 -8.62 0.97
N GLU A 130 17.65 -9.44 0.72
CA GLU A 130 17.50 -10.66 -0.10
C GLU A 130 16.57 -11.67 0.56
N ARG A 131 16.67 -11.81 1.90
CA ARG A 131 15.88 -12.74 2.70
C ARG A 131 15.09 -11.97 3.74
N ILE A 132 13.80 -12.24 3.79
CA ILE A 132 12.87 -11.71 4.80
C ILE A 132 12.68 -12.79 5.86
N THR A 133 12.60 -12.37 7.12
CA THR A 133 12.66 -13.30 8.26
C THR A 133 11.52 -14.32 8.27
N ASP A 134 10.30 -13.90 7.94
CA ASP A 134 9.10 -14.73 8.09
C ASP A 134 8.06 -14.38 7.01
N LEU A 135 8.14 -15.08 5.88
CA LEU A 135 7.14 -15.11 4.81
C LEU A 135 6.64 -16.55 4.61
N PRO A 136 5.35 -16.76 4.29
CA PRO A 136 4.31 -15.75 4.04
C PRO A 136 3.66 -15.15 5.31
N LEU A 137 3.02 -13.99 5.18
CA LEU A 137 2.47 -13.18 6.30
C LEU A 137 0.99 -13.44 6.65
N ASP A 138 0.42 -14.55 6.19
CA ASP A 138 -1.03 -14.80 6.22
C ASP A 138 -1.64 -14.68 7.63
N ASN A 139 -1.01 -15.30 8.64
CA ASN A 139 -1.52 -15.34 10.02
C ASN A 139 -1.38 -13.98 10.73
N GLY A 140 -0.32 -13.24 10.42
CA GLY A 140 -0.07 -11.90 10.89
C GLY A 140 -1.10 -10.92 10.35
N VAL A 141 -1.39 -10.98 9.05
CA VAL A 141 -2.43 -10.17 8.41
C VAL A 141 -3.81 -10.49 9.00
N ARG A 142 -4.13 -11.79 9.17
CA ARG A 142 -5.37 -12.21 9.84
C ARG A 142 -5.51 -11.58 11.24
N SER A 143 -4.46 -11.69 12.05
CA SER A 143 -4.46 -11.20 13.43
C SER A 143 -4.51 -9.66 13.51
N LEU A 144 -3.84 -8.96 12.58
CA LEU A 144 -3.93 -7.51 12.47
C LEU A 144 -5.35 -7.06 12.17
N LEU A 145 -5.97 -7.62 11.12
CA LEU A 145 -7.29 -7.20 10.65
C LEU A 145 -8.41 -7.56 11.63
N THR A 146 -8.31 -8.72 12.29
CA THR A 146 -9.23 -9.09 13.38
C THR A 146 -9.05 -8.21 14.61
N GLY A 147 -7.82 -7.83 14.95
CA GLY A 147 -7.52 -7.03 16.13
C GLY A 147 -7.84 -5.54 15.99
N CYS A 148 -7.69 -4.97 14.79
CA CYS A 148 -7.87 -3.54 14.49
C CYS A 148 -9.26 -3.25 13.89
N GLU A 149 -10.32 -3.45 14.67
CA GLU A 149 -11.73 -3.36 14.19
C GLU A 149 -12.20 -1.95 13.75
N LYS A 150 -11.39 -0.91 14.00
CA LYS A 150 -11.66 0.47 13.59
C LYS A 150 -11.11 0.80 12.20
N LEU A 151 -10.37 -0.11 11.57
CA LEU A 151 -9.71 0.15 10.30
C LEU A 151 -10.72 0.56 9.21
N ARG A 152 -10.34 1.58 8.45
CA ARG A 152 -11.09 2.14 7.30
C ARG A 152 -10.24 2.22 6.05
N ARG A 153 -8.92 2.25 6.20
CA ARG A 153 -7.91 2.35 5.15
C ARG A 153 -6.82 1.34 5.41
N PHE A 154 -6.47 0.57 4.39
CA PHE A 154 -5.47 -0.49 4.52
C PHE A 154 -4.59 -0.51 3.28
N ALA A 155 -3.28 -0.50 3.44
CA ALA A 155 -2.36 -0.76 2.35
C ALA A 155 -1.32 -1.80 2.76
N LEU A 156 -1.12 -2.77 1.88
CA LEU A 156 -0.14 -3.83 2.06
C LEU A 156 0.56 -4.05 0.72
N TYR A 157 1.79 -3.56 0.64
CA TYR A 157 2.65 -3.71 -0.52
C TYR A 157 3.85 -4.56 -0.12
N LEU A 158 3.90 -5.77 -0.64
CA LEU A 158 4.92 -6.75 -0.30
C LEU A 158 5.84 -6.99 -1.51
N ARG A 159 6.50 -8.14 -1.47
CA ARG A 159 7.23 -8.74 -2.58
C ARG A 159 6.59 -10.07 -2.95
N PRO A 160 6.89 -10.66 -4.12
CA PRO A 160 6.38 -11.98 -4.50
C PRO A 160 6.61 -13.03 -3.40
N GLY A 161 5.59 -13.85 -3.12
CA GLY A 161 5.62 -14.82 -2.02
C GLY A 161 5.35 -14.24 -0.63
N GLY A 162 5.06 -12.93 -0.52
CA GLY A 162 4.80 -12.27 0.75
C GLY A 162 3.45 -12.60 1.39
N LEU A 163 2.46 -12.95 0.58
CA LEU A 163 1.11 -13.33 1.01
C LEU A 163 0.52 -14.37 0.06
N THR A 164 0.01 -15.46 0.60
CA THR A 164 -0.62 -16.52 -0.22
C THR A 164 -2.04 -16.16 -0.63
N ASP A 165 -2.66 -16.98 -1.46
CA ASP A 165 -4.09 -16.88 -1.76
C ASP A 165 -4.98 -17.00 -0.49
N VAL A 166 -4.56 -17.80 0.50
CA VAL A 166 -5.26 -17.93 1.79
C VAL A 166 -5.17 -16.62 2.58
N GLY A 167 -3.97 -16.03 2.65
CA GLY A 167 -3.76 -14.73 3.29
C GLY A 167 -4.56 -13.62 2.62
N LEU A 168 -4.65 -13.62 1.29
CA LEU A 168 -5.45 -12.67 0.53
C LEU A 168 -6.97 -12.85 0.81
N GLY A 169 -7.44 -14.09 0.91
CA GLY A 169 -8.80 -14.40 1.37
C GLY A 169 -9.10 -13.86 2.78
N TYR A 170 -8.15 -13.96 3.71
CA TYR A 170 -8.27 -13.35 5.04
C TYR A 170 -8.43 -11.83 4.99
N ILE A 171 -7.77 -11.13 4.06
CA ILE A 171 -8.00 -9.69 3.86
C ILE A 171 -9.46 -9.45 3.51
N GLY A 172 -10.02 -10.21 2.58
CA GLY A 172 -11.44 -10.12 2.20
C GLY A 172 -12.37 -10.32 3.41
N GLN A 173 -12.13 -11.40 4.16
CA GLN A 173 -12.98 -11.84 5.26
C GLN A 173 -12.96 -10.90 6.48
N TYR A 174 -11.79 -10.40 6.87
CA TYR A 174 -11.59 -9.71 8.15
C TYR A 174 -11.50 -8.18 8.04
N SER A 175 -11.90 -7.59 6.91
CA SER A 175 -11.86 -6.13 6.67
C SER A 175 -13.24 -5.47 6.47
N PRO A 176 -14.28 -5.78 7.26
CA PRO A 176 -15.67 -5.42 6.94
C PRO A 176 -15.96 -3.91 6.83
N LYS A 177 -15.13 -3.07 7.45
CA LYS A 177 -15.30 -1.61 7.48
C LYS A 177 -14.31 -0.85 6.58
N VAL A 178 -13.35 -1.54 5.95
CA VAL A 178 -12.34 -0.91 5.11
C VAL A 178 -13.00 -0.40 3.82
N ARG A 179 -12.73 0.87 3.49
CA ARG A 179 -13.30 1.56 2.31
C ARG A 179 -12.26 1.82 1.22
N TRP A 180 -10.98 1.81 1.57
CA TRP A 180 -9.89 1.96 0.61
C TRP A 180 -8.81 0.92 0.88
N MET A 181 -8.38 0.25 -0.19
CA MET A 181 -7.27 -0.69 -0.18
C MET A 181 -6.24 -0.39 -1.26
N LEU A 182 -4.97 -0.49 -0.92
CA LEU A 182 -3.85 -0.60 -1.86
C LEU A 182 -3.12 -1.93 -1.61
N LEU A 183 -3.10 -2.81 -2.59
CA LEU A 183 -2.51 -4.13 -2.50
C LEU A 183 -1.39 -4.29 -3.54
N GLY A 184 -0.19 -4.66 -3.09
CA GLY A 184 0.98 -4.82 -3.94
C GLY A 184 1.65 -6.17 -3.75
N PHE A 185 1.90 -6.90 -4.83
CA PHE A 185 2.52 -8.24 -4.81
C PHE A 185 1.90 -9.20 -3.79
N VAL A 186 0.56 -9.24 -3.72
CA VAL A 186 -0.19 -10.16 -2.87
C VAL A 186 -0.85 -11.27 -3.69
N GLY A 187 -1.05 -12.43 -3.06
CA GLY A 187 -1.64 -13.59 -3.72
C GLY A 187 -0.66 -14.29 -4.67
N GLU A 188 -1.06 -15.49 -5.07
CA GLU A 188 -0.30 -16.40 -5.93
C GLU A 188 -1.06 -16.69 -7.23
N SER A 189 -2.39 -16.61 -7.20
CA SER A 189 -3.23 -16.90 -8.35
C SER A 189 -4.54 -16.09 -8.37
N ASP A 190 -5.32 -16.30 -9.42
CA ASP A 190 -6.64 -15.71 -9.57
C ASP A 190 -7.61 -16.17 -8.45
N GLU A 191 -7.42 -17.38 -7.88
CA GLU A 191 -8.25 -17.91 -6.81
C GLU A 191 -8.17 -17.04 -5.54
N GLY A 192 -6.99 -16.54 -5.18
CA GLY A 192 -6.84 -15.64 -4.05
C GLY A 192 -7.63 -14.34 -4.21
N LEU A 193 -7.62 -13.76 -5.42
CA LEU A 193 -8.41 -12.55 -5.71
C LEU A 193 -9.91 -12.82 -5.65
N LEU A 194 -10.36 -13.97 -6.17
CA LEU A 194 -11.77 -14.36 -6.15
C LEU A 194 -12.26 -14.66 -4.72
N GLU A 195 -11.43 -15.27 -3.87
CA GLU A 195 -11.76 -15.47 -2.46
C GLU A 195 -11.82 -14.12 -1.71
N PHE A 196 -10.86 -13.23 -1.97
CA PHE A 196 -10.87 -11.87 -1.45
C PHE A 196 -12.17 -11.11 -1.81
N SER A 197 -12.63 -11.23 -3.07
CA SER A 197 -13.79 -10.47 -3.55
C SER A 197 -15.14 -10.95 -3.01
N LYS A 198 -15.20 -12.14 -2.40
CA LYS A 198 -16.38 -12.61 -1.65
C LYS A 198 -16.59 -11.81 -0.35
N GLY A 199 -15.53 -11.16 0.15
CA GLY A 199 -15.55 -10.35 1.37
C GLY A 199 -15.71 -8.84 1.11
N CYS A 200 -15.03 -8.03 1.92
CA CYS A 200 -14.90 -6.57 1.73
C CYS A 200 -16.23 -5.79 1.48
N PRO A 201 -17.26 -5.93 2.32
CA PRO A 201 -18.59 -5.36 2.07
C PRO A 201 -18.62 -3.83 1.97
N SER A 202 -17.63 -3.13 2.54
CA SER A 202 -17.53 -1.66 2.52
C SER A 202 -16.52 -1.10 1.54
N LEU A 203 -15.82 -1.94 0.76
CA LEU A 203 -14.69 -1.50 -0.06
C LEU A 203 -15.16 -0.66 -1.24
N GLN A 204 -14.69 0.59 -1.32
CA GLN A 204 -15.11 1.57 -2.32
C GLN A 204 -14.03 1.87 -3.35
N LYS A 205 -12.76 1.88 -2.91
CA LYS A 205 -11.60 2.18 -3.76
C LYS A 205 -10.57 1.08 -3.60
N LEU A 206 -10.26 0.38 -4.69
CA LEU A 206 -9.26 -0.68 -4.73
C LEU A 206 -8.15 -0.29 -5.71
N GLU A 207 -6.91 -0.34 -5.23
CA GLU A 207 -5.69 -0.11 -5.98
C GLU A 207 -4.85 -1.39 -5.92
N ILE A 208 -4.48 -1.96 -7.06
CA ILE A 208 -3.70 -3.20 -7.15
C ILE A 208 -2.45 -2.93 -8.00
N ARG A 209 -1.27 -3.36 -7.54
CA ARG A 209 -0.03 -3.22 -8.29
C ARG A 209 0.82 -4.48 -8.26
N GLY A 210 1.41 -4.85 -9.39
CA GLY A 210 2.39 -5.94 -9.49
C GLY A 210 1.85 -7.28 -9.01
N CYS A 211 0.57 -7.56 -9.24
CA CYS A 211 -0.05 -8.84 -8.86
C CYS A 211 -0.21 -9.73 -10.09
N CYS A 212 -0.26 -11.04 -9.88
CA CYS A 212 -0.32 -12.03 -10.97
C CYS A 212 -1.73 -12.25 -11.53
N PHE A 213 -2.71 -11.39 -11.24
CA PHE A 213 -4.11 -11.63 -11.58
C PHE A 213 -4.40 -11.42 -13.08
N SER A 214 -5.27 -12.27 -13.64
CA SER A 214 -5.75 -12.10 -15.02
C SER A 214 -6.81 -11.02 -15.15
N GLU A 215 -6.99 -10.50 -16.37
CA GLU A 215 -8.12 -9.62 -16.72
C GLU A 215 -9.48 -10.21 -16.32
N ARG A 216 -9.67 -11.51 -16.55
CA ARG A 216 -10.92 -12.22 -16.22
C ARG A 216 -11.20 -12.22 -14.72
N ALA A 217 -10.18 -12.52 -13.92
CA ALA A 217 -10.31 -12.54 -12.47
C ALA A 217 -10.56 -11.13 -11.90
N LEU A 218 -9.87 -10.12 -12.43
CA LEU A 218 -10.10 -8.72 -12.08
C LEU A 218 -11.54 -8.27 -12.39
N ALA A 219 -12.05 -8.62 -13.57
CA ALA A 219 -13.41 -8.31 -13.96
C ALA A 219 -14.45 -9.02 -13.07
N ALA A 220 -14.24 -10.31 -12.78
CA ALA A 220 -15.13 -11.07 -11.90
C ALA A 220 -15.13 -10.52 -10.47
N ALA A 221 -13.95 -10.20 -9.91
CA ALA A 221 -13.82 -9.60 -8.58
C ALA A 221 -14.50 -8.23 -8.50
N ALA A 222 -14.36 -7.39 -9.52
CA ALA A 222 -15.02 -6.08 -9.59
C ALA A 222 -16.55 -6.16 -9.57
N LEU A 223 -17.14 -7.26 -10.06
CA LEU A 223 -18.58 -7.50 -9.98
C LEU A 223 -19.03 -8.01 -8.60
N GLN A 224 -18.19 -8.80 -7.92
CA GLN A 224 -18.51 -9.34 -6.59
C GLN A 224 -18.43 -8.28 -5.48
N LEU A 225 -17.51 -7.32 -5.62
CA LEU A 225 -17.32 -6.23 -4.66
C LEU A 225 -18.44 -5.18 -4.73
N ALA A 226 -19.54 -5.42 -4.01
CA ALA A 226 -20.78 -4.66 -4.11
C ALA A 226 -20.66 -3.14 -3.85
N SER A 227 -19.70 -2.71 -3.02
CA SER A 227 -19.47 -1.29 -2.70
C SER A 227 -18.46 -0.60 -3.61
N LEU A 228 -17.83 -1.34 -4.54
CA LEU A 228 -16.71 -0.84 -5.32
C LEU A 228 -17.18 0.22 -6.30
N ARG A 229 -16.52 1.38 -6.26
CA ARG A 229 -16.80 2.52 -7.13
C ARG A 229 -15.58 3.08 -7.85
N TYR A 230 -14.40 2.60 -7.50
CA TYR A 230 -13.13 2.95 -8.13
C TYR A 230 -12.18 1.75 -8.06
N LEU A 231 -11.61 1.39 -9.20
CA LEU A 231 -10.60 0.36 -9.35
C LEU A 231 -9.42 0.94 -10.14
N TRP A 232 -8.22 0.78 -9.63
CA TRP A 232 -7.00 1.02 -10.39
C TRP A 232 -6.10 -0.22 -10.29
N VAL A 233 -5.55 -0.66 -11.41
CA VAL A 233 -4.67 -1.82 -11.49
C VAL A 233 -3.47 -1.47 -12.35
N GLN A 234 -2.26 -1.81 -11.92
CA GLN A 234 -1.03 -1.73 -12.72
C GLN A 234 -0.28 -3.05 -12.66
N GLY A 235 0.06 -3.61 -13.82
CA GLY A 235 0.77 -4.89 -13.91
C GLY A 235 -0.15 -6.07 -13.56
N TYR A 236 -0.82 -6.58 -14.58
CA TYR A 236 -1.75 -7.71 -14.55
C TYR A 236 -1.49 -8.62 -15.77
N ARG A 237 -1.99 -9.86 -15.76
CA ARG A 237 -1.88 -10.76 -16.91
C ARG A 237 -2.92 -10.38 -17.97
N SER A 238 -2.46 -9.74 -19.04
CA SER A 238 -3.32 -9.34 -20.16
C SER A 238 -3.64 -10.52 -21.09
N SER A 239 -4.87 -10.53 -21.61
CA SER A 239 -5.31 -11.47 -22.65
C SER A 239 -4.89 -11.03 -24.07
N GLY A 240 -4.45 -9.77 -24.23
CA GLY A 240 -4.05 -9.16 -25.50
C GLY A 240 -5.17 -8.41 -26.23
N ASP A 241 -6.44 -8.79 -26.06
CA ASP A 241 -7.58 -8.15 -26.73
C ASP A 241 -8.57 -7.45 -25.79
N ALA A 242 -8.30 -7.44 -24.48
CA ALA A 242 -9.11 -6.82 -23.42
C ALA A 242 -10.56 -7.34 -23.33
N ARG A 243 -10.92 -8.41 -24.05
CA ARG A 243 -12.30 -8.93 -24.05
C ARG A 243 -12.72 -9.48 -22.70
N ASP A 244 -11.79 -10.04 -21.94
CA ASP A 244 -12.08 -10.54 -20.59
C ASP A 244 -12.60 -9.41 -19.67
N LEU A 245 -12.16 -8.15 -19.88
CA LEU A 245 -12.63 -6.98 -19.14
C LEU A 245 -14.07 -6.57 -19.47
N LEU A 246 -14.61 -6.99 -20.63
CA LEU A 246 -16.01 -6.72 -21.00
C LEU A 246 -16.98 -7.31 -19.99
N THR A 247 -16.58 -8.37 -19.27
CA THR A 247 -17.39 -9.01 -18.24
C THR A 247 -17.84 -8.02 -17.16
N MET A 248 -17.03 -7.02 -16.81
CA MET A 248 -17.37 -6.03 -15.77
C MET A 248 -18.04 -4.77 -16.29
N VAL A 249 -18.35 -4.68 -17.58
CA VAL A 249 -19.08 -3.55 -18.18
C VAL A 249 -20.51 -3.53 -17.63
N ARG A 250 -20.94 -2.35 -17.13
CA ARG A 250 -22.26 -2.13 -16.55
C ARG A 250 -22.61 -0.63 -16.57
N PRO A 251 -23.89 -0.23 -16.41
CA PRO A 251 -24.29 1.16 -16.48
C PRO A 251 -23.47 2.07 -15.56
N ASN A 252 -23.08 3.24 -16.07
CA ASN A 252 -22.27 4.25 -15.38
C ASN A 252 -20.85 3.80 -15.00
N TRP A 253 -20.39 2.60 -15.38
CA TRP A 253 -19.05 2.10 -15.07
C TRP A 253 -18.11 2.34 -16.24
N ASN A 254 -17.28 3.38 -16.12
CA ASN A 254 -16.26 3.70 -17.12
C ASN A 254 -15.03 2.81 -16.90
N ILE A 255 -14.40 2.36 -17.97
CA ILE A 255 -13.14 1.62 -17.95
C ILE A 255 -12.19 2.30 -18.93
N GLU A 256 -11.00 2.64 -18.47
CA GLU A 256 -9.94 3.30 -19.20
C GLU A 256 -8.67 2.44 -19.14
N LEU A 257 -8.06 2.22 -20.29
CA LEU A 257 -6.83 1.46 -20.45
C LEU A 257 -5.68 2.42 -20.72
N ILE A 258 -4.61 2.29 -19.94
CA ILE A 258 -3.37 3.03 -20.12
C ILE A 258 -2.33 2.01 -20.59
N PRO A 259 -1.94 2.00 -21.88
CA PRO A 259 -1.02 0.99 -22.40
C PRO A 259 0.35 1.03 -21.71
N ALA A 260 1.05 -0.10 -21.76
CA ALA A 260 2.43 -0.17 -21.29
C ALA A 260 3.32 0.81 -22.08
N LYS A 261 4.29 1.41 -21.40
CA LYS A 261 5.24 2.34 -22.00
C LYS A 261 6.64 1.80 -21.81
N GLN A 262 7.42 1.80 -22.89
CA GLN A 262 8.85 1.54 -22.81
C GLN A 262 9.58 2.87 -22.69
N HIS A 263 10.39 3.00 -21.64
CA HIS A 263 11.29 4.12 -21.44
C HIS A 263 12.70 3.66 -21.74
N LEU A 264 13.39 4.41 -22.60
CA LEU A 264 14.81 4.24 -22.85
C LEU A 264 15.54 5.15 -21.87
N VAL A 265 16.27 4.56 -20.94
CA VAL A 265 17.20 5.32 -20.09
C VAL A 265 18.55 5.29 -20.78
N GLU A 266 18.89 6.40 -21.44
CA GLU A 266 20.23 6.66 -21.96
C GLU A 266 21.07 7.25 -20.82
N ASP A 267 22.10 6.50 -20.40
CA ASP A 267 23.13 6.98 -19.48
C ASP A 267 24.47 6.91 -20.22
N ALA A 268 25.25 7.99 -20.19
CA ALA A 268 26.39 8.20 -21.08
C ALA A 268 27.48 7.11 -20.96
N ASP A 269 27.52 6.39 -19.83
CA ASP A 269 28.50 5.35 -19.51
C ASP A 269 27.89 3.95 -19.27
N ARG A 270 26.61 3.73 -19.58
CA ARG A 270 25.93 2.42 -19.37
C ARG A 270 25.11 1.97 -20.58
N PRO A 271 24.95 0.65 -20.80
CA PRO A 271 24.07 0.14 -21.85
C PRO A 271 22.63 0.62 -21.63
N VAL A 272 21.93 0.92 -22.73
CA VAL A 272 20.52 1.35 -22.72
C VAL A 272 19.69 0.33 -21.94
N VAL A 273 19.11 0.75 -20.82
CA VAL A 273 18.16 -0.06 -20.06
C VAL A 273 16.76 0.29 -20.54
N ILE A 274 16.05 -0.71 -21.08
CA ILE A 274 14.63 -0.60 -21.40
C ILE A 274 13.86 -0.83 -20.10
N PHE A 275 13.23 0.22 -19.59
CA PHE A 275 12.29 0.12 -18.48
C PHE A 275 10.86 0.07 -19.03
N GLU A 276 10.18 -1.05 -18.82
CA GLU A 276 8.77 -1.18 -19.19
C GLU A 276 7.88 -0.79 -18.01
N GLU A 277 7.17 0.33 -18.15
CA GLU A 277 6.02 0.65 -17.30
C GLU A 277 4.85 -0.24 -17.72
N PRO A 278 4.34 -1.12 -16.83
CA PRO A 278 3.25 -2.01 -17.18
C PRO A 278 1.95 -1.26 -17.47
N ALA A 279 1.06 -1.86 -18.26
CA ALA A 279 -0.25 -1.30 -18.55
C ALA A 279 -1.10 -1.12 -17.29
N HIS A 280 -1.99 -0.12 -17.32
CA HIS A 280 -2.95 0.16 -16.27
C HIS A 280 -4.39 -0.05 -16.72
N ILE A 281 -5.23 -0.46 -15.77
CA ILE A 281 -6.68 -0.36 -15.86
C ILE A 281 -7.12 0.69 -14.84
N LEU A 282 -7.94 1.64 -15.26
CA LEU A 282 -8.67 2.56 -14.40
C LEU A 282 -10.16 2.37 -14.64
N ALA A 283 -10.94 2.10 -13.61
CA ALA A 283 -12.38 1.99 -13.75
C ALA A 283 -13.10 2.67 -12.59
N TYR A 284 -14.23 3.33 -12.89
CA TYR A 284 -14.95 4.14 -11.91
C TYR A 284 -16.41 4.37 -12.30
N TYR A 285 -17.27 4.58 -11.30
CA TYR A 285 -18.64 5.02 -11.55
C TYR A 285 -18.70 6.51 -11.89
N SER A 286 -19.45 6.88 -12.92
CA SER A 286 -19.72 8.26 -13.34
C SER A 286 -21.13 8.40 -13.92
N LEU A 287 -21.90 9.38 -13.43
CA LEU A 287 -23.19 9.77 -14.02
C LEU A 287 -23.02 10.64 -15.27
N ALA A 288 -21.81 11.15 -15.53
CA ALA A 288 -21.51 11.95 -16.71
C ALA A 288 -21.20 11.09 -17.96
N GLY A 289 -21.17 9.76 -17.82
CA GLY A 289 -20.65 8.86 -18.85
C GLY A 289 -19.13 8.97 -18.99
N ALA A 290 -18.62 8.56 -20.15
CA ALA A 290 -17.21 8.66 -20.50
C ALA A 290 -16.78 10.14 -20.66
N ARG A 291 -15.56 10.45 -20.23
CA ARG A 291 -14.96 11.77 -20.42
C ARG A 291 -14.69 12.05 -21.92
N THR A 292 -14.51 13.30 -22.30
CA THR A 292 -14.28 13.71 -23.71
C THR A 292 -12.84 14.20 -23.97
N ASP A 293 -12.05 14.33 -22.92
CA ASP A 293 -10.70 14.89 -22.89
C ASP A 293 -9.65 13.81 -22.59
N PHE A 294 -9.75 12.67 -23.30
CA PHE A 294 -8.73 11.63 -23.23
C PHE A 294 -7.43 12.11 -23.88
N PRO A 295 -6.27 11.99 -23.21
CA PRO A 295 -5.00 12.11 -23.90
C PRO A 295 -4.79 10.89 -24.82
N ASP A 296 -3.94 11.04 -25.85
CA ASP A 296 -3.65 9.97 -26.83
C ASP A 296 -3.15 8.66 -26.20
N SER A 297 -2.55 8.74 -25.00
CA SER A 297 -2.05 7.59 -24.26
C SER A 297 -3.11 6.85 -23.44
N VAL A 298 -4.39 7.23 -23.50
CA VAL A 298 -5.48 6.60 -22.75
C VAL A 298 -6.57 6.16 -23.72
N LYS A 299 -6.96 4.89 -23.64
CA LYS A 299 -8.00 4.31 -24.48
C LYS A 299 -9.22 3.94 -23.64
N PRO A 300 -10.39 4.55 -23.83
CA PRO A 300 -11.61 4.04 -23.21
C PRO A 300 -11.94 2.64 -23.73
N LEU A 301 -12.41 1.76 -22.85
CA LEU A 301 -12.91 0.44 -23.26
C LEU A 301 -14.32 0.61 -23.85
N ASP A 302 -14.45 0.46 -25.17
CA ASP A 302 -15.74 0.50 -25.86
C ASP A 302 -16.19 -0.92 -26.26
N PRO A 303 -17.28 -1.46 -25.64
CA PRO A 303 -17.83 -2.77 -25.99
C PRO A 303 -18.19 -2.93 -27.47
N HIS A 304 -18.62 -1.86 -28.15
CA HIS A 304 -19.07 -1.94 -29.54
C HIS A 304 -17.89 -2.21 -30.49
N THR A 305 -16.73 -1.60 -30.23
CA THR A 305 -15.51 -1.78 -31.03
C THR A 305 -14.91 -3.18 -30.87
N LEU A 306 -15.03 -3.79 -29.69
CA LEU A 306 -14.45 -5.11 -29.39
C LEU A 306 -15.30 -6.29 -29.86
N LEU A 307 -16.62 -6.09 -29.95
CA LEU A 307 -17.56 -7.10 -30.45
C LEU A 307 -17.67 -7.11 -31.99
N ASN A 308 -17.41 -5.97 -32.65
CA ASN A 308 -17.45 -5.84 -34.11
C ASN A 308 -16.18 -5.17 -34.66
N PRO A 309 -15.05 -5.91 -34.79
CA PRO A 309 -13.79 -5.35 -35.27
C PRO A 309 -13.80 -4.88 -36.75
N GLN A 310 -14.90 -5.03 -37.47
CA GLN A 310 -15.04 -4.63 -38.89
C GLN A 310 -15.72 -3.27 -39.12
N VAL A 311 -16.05 -2.51 -38.07
CA VAL A 311 -16.57 -1.15 -38.23
C VAL A 311 -15.47 -0.14 -37.88
N ILE A 312 -14.67 0.21 -38.89
CA ILE A 312 -13.82 1.40 -38.85
C ILE A 312 -14.75 2.61 -38.90
N PRO A 313 -14.73 3.54 -37.92
CA PRO A 313 -15.44 4.80 -38.07
C PRO A 313 -14.73 5.64 -39.14
N PHE A 314 -15.45 6.04 -40.17
CA PHE A 314 -15.06 7.12 -41.08
C PHE A 314 -15.20 8.48 -40.40
#